data_AF-A0A357TAA9-F1
#
_entry.id   AF-A0A357TAA9-F1
#
_cell.length_a   1.000
_cell.length_b   1.000
_cell.length_c   1.000
_cell.angle_alpha   90.00
_cell.angle_beta   90.00
_cell.angle_gamma   90.00
#
_symmetry.space_group_name_H-M   'P 1'
#
loop_
_entity.id
_entity.type
_entity.pdbx_description
1 polymer ?
#
loop_
_entity_poly.entity_id
_entity_poly.type
_entity_poly.pdbx_seq_one_letter_code
_entity_poly.pdbx_strand_id
1 'polypeptide(L)'
;MLTVEQCAKLTVSDVPYKGKTRLVSGGRGFGITASPKAVGVVSGRKLAQRIERVKLPYGGNAPGGFVLWFRCPTCGRKTPTLYLPPRGDGFACQKCLRLGYAAWKRNGYYRWPKGAEAWLKQFVRRAEEVLKRCPRKNGCQ
;
A
#
# COMPACT_ATOMS: atom_id res chain seq x y z
N MET A 1 13.79 2.01 -6.11
CA MET A 1 12.50 1.28 -5.96
C MET A 1 11.42 2.29 -5.60
N LEU A 2 10.30 2.30 -6.33
CA LEU A 2 9.13 3.11 -5.97
C LEU A 2 8.52 2.61 -4.66
N THR A 3 8.13 3.56 -3.81
CA THR A 3 7.45 3.25 -2.56
C THR A 3 5.95 3.55 -2.64
N VAL A 4 5.15 2.87 -1.83
CA VAL A 4 3.70 3.11 -1.75
C VAL A 4 3.34 4.55 -1.37
N GLU A 5 4.24 5.27 -0.72
CA GLU A 5 4.06 6.68 -0.31
C GLU A 5 4.17 7.64 -1.49
N GLN A 6 4.95 7.29 -2.50
CA GLN A 6 5.14 8.10 -3.71
C GLN A 6 4.00 7.90 -4.73
N CYS A 7 3.10 6.96 -4.50
CA CYS A 7 2.02 6.62 -5.42
C CYS A 7 0.71 7.27 -4.98
N ALA A 8 -0.12 7.67 -5.95
CA ALA A 8 -1.51 7.97 -5.69
C ALA A 8 -2.23 6.68 -5.30
N LYS A 9 -3.07 6.74 -4.28
CA LYS A 9 -3.80 5.62 -3.71
C LYS A 9 -5.29 5.78 -3.99
N LEU A 10 -5.92 4.68 -4.39
CA LEU A 10 -7.36 4.55 -4.49
C LEU A 10 -7.79 3.48 -3.50
N THR A 11 -8.39 3.89 -2.38
CA THR A 11 -8.95 2.96 -1.40
C THR A 11 -10.45 2.79 -1.62
N VAL A 12 -10.98 1.65 -1.19
CA VAL A 12 -12.42 1.38 -1.28
C VAL A 12 -13.22 2.40 -0.45
N SER A 13 -12.69 2.80 0.70
CA SER A 13 -13.33 3.74 1.62
C SER A 13 -13.51 5.14 1.01
N ASP A 14 -12.60 5.55 0.13
CA ASP A 14 -12.68 6.85 -0.54
C ASP A 14 -13.70 6.89 -1.69
N VAL A 15 -14.24 5.72 -2.08
CA VAL A 15 -15.15 5.60 -3.23
C VAL A 15 -16.57 5.32 -2.77
N PRO A 16 -17.54 6.21 -3.08
CA PRO A 16 -18.93 6.02 -2.69
C PRO A 16 -19.50 4.74 -3.32
N TYR A 17 -20.59 4.22 -2.76
CA TYR A 17 -21.24 3.02 -3.31
C TYR A 17 -21.75 3.24 -4.75
N LYS A 18 -22.33 4.41 -5.02
CA LYS A 18 -22.81 4.85 -6.33
C LYS A 18 -22.62 6.37 -6.46
N GLY A 19 -22.45 6.87 -7.67
CA GLY A 19 -22.41 8.30 -7.98
C GLY A 19 -21.07 8.77 -8.53
N LYS A 20 -20.83 10.08 -8.49
CA LYS A 20 -19.58 10.69 -8.93
C LYS A 20 -18.88 11.32 -7.73
N THR A 21 -17.57 11.16 -7.63
CA THR A 21 -16.75 11.85 -6.64
C THR A 21 -15.45 12.31 -7.28
N ARG A 22 -14.75 13.24 -6.63
CA ARG A 22 -13.40 13.65 -7.04
C ARG A 22 -12.43 13.22 -5.96
N LEU A 23 -11.40 12.48 -6.36
CA LEU A 23 -10.35 12.01 -5.46
C LEU A 23 -9.07 12.77 -5.77
N VAL A 24 -8.47 13.38 -4.76
CA VAL A 24 -7.14 13.98 -4.86
C VAL A 24 -6.17 13.11 -4.09
N SER A 25 -5.19 12.54 -4.79
CA SER A 25 -4.24 11.60 -4.19
C SER A 25 -2.89 11.71 -4.88
N GLY A 26 -1.81 11.81 -4.08
CA GLY A 26 -0.45 12.00 -4.60
C GLY A 26 -0.29 13.25 -5.47
N GLY A 27 -0.96 14.36 -5.12
CA GLY A 27 -0.92 15.63 -5.87
C GLY A 27 -1.70 15.64 -7.19
N ARG A 28 -2.40 14.55 -7.53
CA ARG A 28 -3.21 14.43 -8.76
C ARG A 28 -4.70 14.29 -8.43
N GLY A 29 -5.54 14.97 -9.19
CA GLY A 29 -6.99 14.88 -9.10
C GLY A 29 -7.57 13.91 -10.12
N PHE A 30 -8.43 13.00 -9.67
CA PHE A 30 -9.13 12.02 -10.49
C PHE A 30 -10.64 12.23 -10.36
N GLY A 31 -11.34 12.21 -11.49
CA GLY A 31 -12.79 12.04 -11.49
C GLY A 31 -13.11 10.57 -11.28
N ILE A 32 -13.96 10.25 -10.33
CA ILE A 32 -14.38 8.87 -10.05
C ILE A 32 -15.86 8.76 -10.31
N THR A 33 -16.26 7.79 -11.14
CA THR A 33 -17.64 7.39 -11.32
C THR A 33 -17.83 6.00 -10.71
N ALA A 34 -18.52 5.95 -9.58
CA ALA A 34 -18.76 4.72 -8.84
C ALA A 34 -20.11 4.10 -9.20
N SER A 35 -20.09 2.79 -9.36
CA SER A 35 -21.27 1.93 -9.39
C SER A 35 -21.05 0.75 -8.43
N PRO A 36 -22.11 0.01 -8.08
CA PRO A 36 -21.98 -1.18 -7.24
C PRO A 36 -21.02 -2.24 -7.79
N LYS A 37 -20.93 -2.36 -9.13
CA LYS A 37 -20.14 -3.41 -9.80
C LYS A 37 -18.76 -2.94 -10.26
N ALA A 38 -18.56 -1.63 -10.43
CA ALA A 38 -17.32 -1.10 -10.99
C ALA A 38 -17.11 0.37 -10.62
N VAL A 39 -15.85 0.79 -10.68
CA VAL A 39 -15.39 2.17 -10.55
C VAL A 39 -14.73 2.57 -11.86
N GLY A 40 -15.24 3.62 -12.48
CA GLY A 40 -14.59 4.31 -13.59
C GLY A 40 -13.70 5.42 -13.04
N VAL A 41 -12.43 5.41 -13.41
CA VAL A 41 -11.47 6.48 -13.11
C VAL A 41 -11.30 7.31 -14.37
N VAL A 42 -11.46 8.62 -14.23
CA VAL A 42 -11.38 9.62 -15.28
C VAL A 42 -10.20 10.54 -14.95
N SER A 43 -9.31 10.72 -15.90
CA SER A 43 -8.21 11.69 -15.82
C SER A 43 -8.46 12.77 -16.87
N GLY A 44 -8.71 14.01 -16.43
CA GLY A 44 -9.18 15.08 -17.31
C GLY A 44 -10.56 14.76 -17.93
N ARG A 45 -10.65 14.75 -19.27
CA ARG A 45 -11.90 14.47 -20.02
C ARG A 45 -12.02 13.02 -20.51
N LYS A 46 -11.00 12.17 -20.31
CA LYS A 46 -10.97 10.78 -20.81
C LYS A 46 -11.13 9.77 -19.68
N LEU A 47 -11.90 8.71 -19.93
CA LEU A 47 -11.93 7.53 -19.05
C LEU A 47 -10.55 6.90 -19.08
N ALA A 48 -9.84 6.96 -17.96
CA ALA A 48 -8.51 6.40 -17.83
C ALA A 48 -8.56 4.89 -17.59
N GLN A 49 -9.50 4.42 -16.76
CA GLN A 49 -9.55 3.01 -16.40
C GLN A 49 -10.90 2.60 -15.80
N ARG A 50 -11.33 1.36 -16.06
CA ARG A 50 -12.44 0.71 -15.36
C ARG A 50 -11.91 -0.35 -14.41
N ILE A 51 -12.36 -0.33 -13.16
CA ILE A 51 -11.92 -1.20 -12.08
C ILE A 51 -13.15 -1.93 -11.53
N GLU A 52 -13.14 -3.26 -11.50
CA GLU A 52 -14.27 -4.02 -10.97
C GLU A 52 -14.33 -3.95 -9.44
N ARG A 53 -15.56 -3.97 -8.90
CA ARG A 53 -15.81 -4.13 -7.46
C ARG A 53 -16.37 -5.51 -7.18
N VAL A 54 -15.88 -6.12 -6.12
CA VAL A 54 -16.36 -7.39 -5.60
C VAL A 54 -16.88 -7.15 -4.19
N LYS A 55 -18.11 -7.57 -3.93
CA LYS A 55 -18.71 -7.56 -2.59
C LYS A 55 -18.30 -8.86 -1.90
N LEU A 56 -17.61 -8.76 -0.77
CA LEU A 56 -17.25 -9.91 0.06
C LEU A 56 -17.99 -9.81 1.41
N PRO A 57 -18.49 -10.93 1.95
CA PRO A 57 -19.01 -10.94 3.31
C PRO A 57 -17.87 -10.60 4.30
N TYR A 58 -18.18 -9.80 5.31
CA TYR A 58 -17.28 -9.53 6.43
C TYR A 58 -17.13 -10.82 7.23
N GLY A 59 -15.91 -11.33 7.42
CA GLY A 59 -15.55 -12.45 8.31
C GLY A 59 -16.52 -13.65 8.33
N GLY A 60 -16.13 -14.75 7.67
CA GLY A 60 -16.85 -16.05 7.61
C GLY A 60 -18.08 -16.23 8.52
N ASN A 61 -19.22 -16.51 7.89
CA ASN A 61 -20.50 -16.92 8.50
C ASN A 61 -21.19 -15.95 9.48
N ALA A 62 -20.67 -14.75 9.76
CA ALA A 62 -21.39 -13.77 10.58
C ALA A 62 -22.42 -12.96 9.75
N PRO A 63 -23.71 -12.92 10.15
CA PRO A 63 -24.71 -12.10 9.47
C PRO A 63 -24.52 -10.62 9.82
N GLY A 64 -24.24 -9.78 8.82
CA GLY A 64 -24.47 -8.33 8.95
C GLY A 64 -23.50 -7.37 8.27
N GLY A 65 -22.41 -7.85 7.66
CA GLY A 65 -21.43 -6.94 7.03
C GLY A 65 -20.98 -7.38 5.64
N PHE A 66 -20.78 -6.43 4.74
CA PHE A 66 -20.03 -6.65 3.50
C PHE A 66 -18.92 -5.62 3.34
N VAL A 67 -17.77 -6.06 2.82
CA VAL A 67 -16.68 -5.18 2.41
C VAL A 67 -16.63 -5.17 0.90
N LEU A 68 -16.52 -3.98 0.33
CA LEU A 68 -16.22 -3.83 -1.09
C LEU A 68 -14.71 -3.99 -1.29
N TRP A 69 -14.32 -4.74 -2.30
CA TRP A 69 -12.93 -4.93 -2.69
C TRP A 69 -12.79 -4.56 -4.15
N PHE A 70 -11.63 -4.04 -4.54
CA PHE A 70 -11.31 -3.85 -5.95
C PHE A 70 -10.71 -5.11 -6.54
N ARG A 71 -11.01 -5.36 -7.81
CA ARG A 71 -10.27 -6.33 -8.60
C ARG A 71 -9.14 -5.61 -9.33
N CYS A 72 -7.91 -6.04 -9.10
CA CYS A 72 -6.74 -5.50 -9.81
C CYS A 72 -6.90 -5.72 -11.31
N PRO A 73 -6.87 -4.67 -12.15
CA PRO A 73 -7.03 -4.82 -13.61
C PRO A 73 -5.90 -5.61 -14.27
N THR A 74 -4.71 -5.67 -13.66
CA THR A 74 -3.54 -6.37 -14.22
C THR A 74 -3.50 -7.85 -13.86
N CYS A 75 -3.90 -8.24 -12.64
CA CYS A 75 -3.73 -9.62 -12.16
C CYS A 75 -4.99 -10.26 -11.58
N GLY A 76 -6.12 -9.57 -11.59
CA GLY A 76 -7.40 -10.07 -11.10
C GLY A 76 -7.50 -10.23 -9.58
N ARG A 77 -6.44 -9.95 -8.81
CA ARG A 77 -6.44 -10.10 -7.35
C ARG A 77 -7.40 -9.12 -6.68
N LYS A 78 -8.05 -9.58 -5.63
CA LYS A 78 -8.92 -8.77 -4.78
C LYS A 78 -8.04 -7.97 -3.83
N THR A 79 -8.16 -6.64 -3.83
CA THR A 79 -7.41 -5.75 -2.92
C THR A 79 -8.27 -4.59 -2.46
N PRO A 80 -8.13 -4.10 -1.22
CA PRO A 80 -8.84 -2.91 -0.75
C PRO A 80 -8.22 -1.59 -1.26
N THR A 81 -7.02 -1.65 -1.85
CA THR A 81 -6.30 -0.47 -2.32
C THR A 81 -5.55 -0.74 -3.60
N LEU A 82 -5.70 0.15 -4.56
CA LEU A 82 -4.92 0.20 -5.79
C LEU A 82 -4.02 1.43 -5.78
N TYR A 83 -2.91 1.35 -6.50
CA TYR A 83 -1.88 2.37 -6.55
C TYR A 83 -1.65 2.80 -7.99
N LEU A 84 -1.38 4.09 -8.18
CA LEU A 84 -0.98 4.67 -9.44
C LEU A 84 0.38 5.36 -9.25
N PRO A 85 1.46 4.89 -9.89
CA PRO A 85 2.76 5.53 -9.79
C PRO A 85 2.75 6.92 -10.45
N PRO A 86 3.66 7.83 -10.09
CA PRO A 86 3.67 9.22 -10.59
C PRO A 86 3.65 9.34 -12.12
N ARG A 87 4.36 8.44 -12.81
CA ARG A 87 4.45 8.37 -14.27
C ARG A 87 3.66 7.19 -14.87
N GLY A 88 2.73 6.61 -14.11
CA GLY A 88 1.90 5.51 -14.59
C GLY A 88 0.57 5.97 -15.15
N ASP A 89 0.03 5.15 -16.05
CA ASP A 89 -1.23 5.42 -16.75
C ASP A 89 -2.44 4.70 -16.13
N GLY A 90 -2.21 3.76 -15.22
CA GLY A 90 -3.27 2.93 -14.64
C GLY A 90 -3.03 2.51 -13.19
N PHE A 91 -4.12 2.40 -12.45
CA PHE A 91 -4.16 1.82 -11.12
C PHE A 91 -3.94 0.31 -11.20
N ALA A 92 -3.03 -0.17 -10.36
CA ALA A 92 -2.74 -1.60 -10.19
C ALA A 92 -2.43 -1.92 -8.73
N CYS A 93 -2.41 -3.20 -8.39
CA CYS A 93 -2.12 -3.61 -7.03
C CYS A 93 -0.63 -3.44 -6.69
N GLN A 94 -0.34 -3.38 -5.39
CA GLN A 94 1.02 -3.24 -4.86
C GLN A 94 2.00 -4.28 -5.44
N LYS A 95 1.56 -5.54 -5.58
CA LYS A 95 2.42 -6.63 -6.06
C LYS A 95 2.75 -6.50 -7.55
N CYS A 96 1.78 -6.11 -8.39
CA CYS A 96 2.02 -5.86 -9.81
C CYS A 96 3.01 -4.71 -10.03
N LEU A 97 2.90 -3.67 -9.22
CA LEU A 97 3.79 -2.52 -9.26
C LEU A 97 5.09 -2.71 -8.48
N ARG A 98 5.31 -3.89 -7.89
CA ARG A 98 6.48 -4.23 -7.05
C ARG A 98 6.80 -3.15 -6.01
N LEU A 99 5.77 -2.53 -5.44
CA LEU A 99 5.94 -1.40 -4.52
C LEU A 99 6.39 -1.87 -3.15
N GLY A 100 7.49 -1.30 -2.66
CA GLY A 100 7.92 -1.46 -1.27
C GLY A 100 7.21 -0.49 -0.33
N TYR A 101 7.20 -0.82 0.96
CA TYR A 101 6.87 0.15 2.00
C TYR A 101 8.13 0.95 2.38
N ALA A 102 8.07 2.29 2.31
CA ALA A 102 9.19 3.14 2.74
C ALA A 102 9.25 3.27 4.26
N ALA A 103 8.09 3.29 4.94
CA ALA A 103 7.96 3.44 6.38
C ALA A 103 8.89 2.53 7.22
N TRP A 104 9.24 1.34 6.72
CA TRP A 104 10.15 0.41 7.42
C TRP A 104 11.63 0.77 7.31
N LYS A 105 12.00 1.63 6.34
CA LYS A 105 13.37 2.09 6.12
C LYS A 105 13.62 3.50 6.68
N ARG A 106 12.60 4.22 7.17
CA ARG A 106 12.83 5.44 7.94
C ARG A 106 13.46 5.06 9.27
N ASN A 107 14.65 5.59 9.55
CA ASN A 107 15.36 5.42 10.82
C ASN A 107 14.38 5.55 11.99
N GLY A 108 14.25 4.50 12.81
CA GLY A 108 13.47 4.53 14.06
C GLY A 108 12.22 3.64 14.12
N TYR A 109 11.73 3.11 13.00
CA TYR A 109 10.60 2.15 13.03
C TYR A 109 11.12 0.72 13.22
N TYR A 110 11.01 0.20 14.46
CA TYR A 110 11.33 -1.18 14.79
C TYR A 110 10.05 -2.01 14.90
N ARG A 111 10.04 -3.20 14.29
CA ARG A 111 9.02 -4.20 14.61
C ARG A 111 9.37 -4.74 15.97
N TRP A 112 8.56 -4.45 16.99
CA TRP A 112 8.73 -5.08 18.28
C TRP A 112 8.61 -6.60 18.09
N PRO A 113 9.68 -7.37 18.36
CA PRO A 113 9.61 -8.82 18.26
C PRO A 113 8.56 -9.34 19.25
N LYS A 114 7.80 -10.35 18.84
CA LYS A 114 6.68 -10.89 19.63
C LYS A 114 7.13 -11.66 20.89
N GLY A 115 8.42 -11.67 21.23
CA GLY A 115 8.97 -12.42 22.36
C GLY A 115 10.40 -12.03 22.72
N ALA A 116 10.79 -12.30 23.97
CA ALA A 116 12.07 -11.92 24.57
C ALA A 116 13.28 -12.55 23.85
N GLU A 117 13.18 -13.79 23.39
CA GLU A 117 14.27 -14.47 22.67
C GLU A 117 14.59 -13.79 21.33
N ALA A 118 13.54 -13.43 20.58
CA ALA A 118 13.68 -12.72 19.32
C ALA A 118 14.23 -11.30 19.52
N TRP A 119 13.91 -10.68 20.67
CA TRP A 119 14.49 -9.41 21.08
C TRP A 119 15.99 -9.53 21.35
N LEU A 120 16.42 -10.51 22.16
CA LEU A 120 17.82 -10.74 22.50
C LEU A 120 18.66 -11.02 21.24
N LYS A 121 18.18 -11.88 20.34
CA LYS A 121 18.83 -12.17 19.05
C LYS A 121 19.02 -10.90 18.21
N GLN A 122 17.99 -10.06 18.14
CA GLN A 122 18.06 -8.80 17.39
C GLN A 122 19.03 -7.80 18.03
N PHE A 123 19.06 -7.72 19.36
CA PHE A 123 19.99 -6.89 20.11
C PHE A 123 21.45 -7.30 19.88
N VAL A 124 21.76 -8.60 20.05
CA VAL A 124 23.12 -9.14 19.83
C VAL A 124 23.61 -8.87 18.41
N ARG A 125 22.78 -9.15 17.39
CA ARG A 125 23.14 -8.85 15.99
C ARG A 125 23.48 -7.38 15.79
N ARG A 126 22.74 -6.48 16.43
CA ARG A 126 22.95 -5.04 16.31
C ARG A 126 24.22 -4.59 17.02
N ALA A 127 24.49 -5.13 18.21
CA ALA A 127 25.73 -4.88 18.94
C ALA A 127 26.94 -5.31 18.10
N GLU A 128 26.88 -6.48 17.45
CA GLU A 128 27.91 -6.93 16.52
C GLU A 128 28.08 -6.00 15.31
N GLU A 129 26.99 -5.54 14.69
CA GLU A 129 27.06 -4.57 13.58
C GLU A 129 27.73 -3.26 14.00
N VAL A 130 27.44 -2.74 15.21
CA VAL A 130 28.06 -1.53 15.76
C VAL A 130 29.53 -1.76 16.05
N LEU A 131 29.89 -2.89 16.66
CA LEU A 131 31.28 -3.27 16.92
C LEU A 131 32.08 -3.46 15.63
N LYS A 132 31.48 -4.04 14.58
CA LYS A 132 32.08 -4.18 13.24
C LYS A 132 32.26 -2.83 12.53
N ARG A 133 31.33 -1.90 12.77
CA ARG A 133 31.36 -0.55 12.18
C ARG A 133 32.28 0.41 12.93
N CYS A 134 32.64 0.06 14.17
CA CYS A 134 33.66 0.76 14.91
C CYS A 134 35.03 0.27 14.40
N PRO A 135 35.83 1.09 13.70
CA PRO A 135 37.22 0.72 13.46
C PRO A 135 37.85 0.54 14.84
N ARG A 136 38.45 -0.63 15.10
CA ARG A 136 39.38 -0.77 16.22
C ARG A 136 40.41 0.35 16.02
N LYS A 137 40.32 1.43 16.81
CA LYS A 137 41.42 2.35 16.96
C LYS A 137 42.54 1.53 17.58
N ASN A 138 43.43 1.05 16.73
CA ASN A 138 44.74 0.58 17.15
C ASN A 138 45.54 1.79 17.61
N GLY A 139 46.16 1.68 18.79
CA GLY A 139 47.01 2.69 19.43
C GLY A 139 46.22 3.47 20.48
N CYS A 140 46.41 3.31 21.79
CA CYS A 140 47.66 3.10 22.53
C CYS A 140 48.74 4.10 22.10
N GLN A 141 48.61 5.31 22.62
CA GLN A 141 49.65 6.08 23.28
C GLN A 141 48.97 6.98 24.32
#